data_AF-M1JF28-F1
#
_entry.id   AF-M1JF28-F1
#
_cell.length_a   1.000
_cell.length_b   1.000
_cell.length_c   1.000
_cell.angle_alpha   90.00
_cell.angle_beta   90.00
_cell.angle_gamma   90.00
#
_symmetry.space_group_name_H-M   'P 1'
#
loop_
_entity.id
_entity.type
_entity.pdbx_description
1 polymer ?
#
loop_
_entity_poly.entity_id
_entity_poly.type
_entity_poly.pdbx_seq_one_letter_code
_entity_poly.pdbx_strand_id
1 'polypeptide(L)'
;RYGPKWLNLKISLIRPSGQRSLNTVGWQAHLTLWVSSLILSFAPFSSNTNKKSKTKPIRPSVYLGFALYYQVTPTAGGFDATRSLSFSKPHIPAIKRIGPHNEDLISVIVGNLLGEGWAENRAGNTRFHIHMGSPNVEYLMWLHNFYAFRGYCSHKLPVLKRNIGSNNKVYFSSKFRTWTYSNWNWIYDHFFFKGTKVVPSNITLLLTPLALAVWILDDGGVHPSGLIISTYNFFKKNDLNLLQKALINNFDLVTSVIRVAKNGLVLHLPRGQLSKLSNIVKLYMVPSMYYKLNGF
;
A
#
# COMPACT_ATOMS: atom_id res chain seq x y z
N ARG A 1 44.00 -15.95 11.05
CA ARG A 1 44.17 -14.87 10.04
C ARG A 1 43.44 -15.26 8.76
N TYR A 2 42.16 -14.93 8.64
CA TYR A 2 41.41 -15.04 7.40
C TYR A 2 40.45 -13.86 7.35
N GLY A 3 40.83 -12.81 6.62
CA GLY A 3 39.95 -11.70 6.29
C GLY A 3 39.05 -12.04 5.10
N PRO A 4 37.95 -11.30 4.89
CA PRO A 4 37.05 -11.52 3.77
C PRO A 4 37.78 -11.30 2.44
N LYS A 5 37.75 -12.31 1.56
CA LYS A 5 38.20 -12.19 0.17
C LYS A 5 37.08 -11.54 -0.66
N TRP A 6 37.42 -10.46 -1.36
CA TRP A 6 36.53 -9.81 -2.32
C TRP A 6 36.49 -10.62 -3.63
N LEU A 7 35.30 -11.00 -4.08
CA LEU A 7 35.09 -11.58 -5.40
C LEU A 7 34.77 -10.44 -6.38
N ASN A 8 35.73 -10.06 -7.22
CA ASN A 8 35.49 -9.06 -8.28
C ASN A 8 34.84 -9.75 -9.49
N LEU A 9 33.52 -9.65 -9.62
CA LEU A 9 32.84 -9.99 -10.87
C LEU A 9 32.98 -8.82 -11.86
N LYS A 10 33.75 -9.01 -12.94
CA LYS A 10 33.71 -8.13 -14.11
C LYS A 10 32.56 -8.57 -15.01
N ILE A 11 31.53 -7.73 -15.13
CA ILE A 11 30.47 -7.91 -16.14
C ILE A 11 30.76 -6.91 -17.27
N SER A 12 31.12 -7.42 -18.45
CA SER A 12 31.25 -6.62 -19.67
C SER A 12 29.89 -6.51 -20.35
N LEU A 13 29.35 -5.30 -20.45
CA LEU A 13 28.18 -5.00 -21.27
C LEU A 13 28.60 -4.95 -22.74
N ILE A 14 28.05 -5.87 -23.55
CA ILE A 14 28.19 -5.84 -25.01
C ILE A 14 27.29 -4.70 -25.53
N ARG A 15 27.88 -3.75 -26.27
CA ARG A 15 27.14 -2.69 -26.96
C ARG A 15 26.55 -3.23 -28.28
N PRO A 16 25.29 -2.91 -28.63
CA PRO A 16 24.81 -3.05 -30.00
C PRO A 16 25.58 -2.09 -30.92
N SER A 17 25.94 -2.57 -32.10
CA SER A 17 26.66 -1.82 -33.13
C SER A 17 25.77 -0.73 -33.76
N GLY A 18 26.32 0.48 -33.88
CA GLY A 18 25.81 1.52 -34.77
C GLY A 18 25.12 2.71 -34.10
N GLN A 19 25.88 3.57 -33.40
CA GLN A 19 25.61 5.01 -33.35
C GLN A 19 26.86 5.77 -32.87
N ARG A 20 27.19 6.84 -33.59
CA ARG A 20 28.37 7.70 -33.38
C ARG A 20 28.20 8.60 -32.14
N SER A 21 29.36 8.95 -31.58
CA SER A 21 29.64 9.64 -30.32
C SER A 21 28.87 10.93 -30.02
N LEU A 22 28.32 11.02 -28.81
CA LEU A 22 28.15 12.27 -28.05
C LEU A 22 28.52 12.02 -26.58
N ASN A 23 29.48 12.83 -26.12
CA ASN A 23 30.07 13.04 -24.78
C ASN A 23 29.64 12.13 -23.61
N THR A 24 30.59 11.34 -23.12
CA THR A 24 30.49 10.52 -21.92
C THR A 24 30.49 11.35 -20.63
N VAL A 25 29.35 11.42 -19.93
CA VAL A 25 29.32 11.60 -18.48
C VAL A 25 29.22 10.20 -17.88
N GLY A 26 30.28 9.75 -17.20
CA GLY A 26 30.37 8.41 -16.63
C GLY A 26 29.37 8.23 -15.48
N TRP A 27 28.50 7.22 -15.61
CA TRP A 27 27.62 6.79 -14.54
C TRP A 27 28.30 5.67 -13.74
N GLN A 28 28.66 5.93 -12.48
CA GLN A 28 29.00 4.90 -11.50
C GLN A 28 27.75 4.56 -10.69
N ALA A 29 27.18 3.37 -10.92
CA ALA A 29 26.18 2.81 -10.03
C ALA A 29 26.90 2.07 -8.88
N HIS A 30 26.77 2.56 -7.66
CA HIS A 30 27.22 1.83 -6.47
C HIS A 30 26.10 0.91 -5.99
N LEU A 31 26.34 -0.41 -6.03
CA LEU A 31 25.49 -1.43 -5.43
C LEU A 31 25.97 -1.67 -3.99
N THR A 32 25.18 -1.32 -2.98
CA THR A 32 25.51 -1.61 -1.57
C THR A 32 24.60 -2.74 -1.06
N LEU A 33 25.18 -3.92 -0.81
CA LEU A 33 24.49 -5.06 -0.18
C LEU A 33 24.70 -4.99 1.34
N TRP A 34 23.60 -4.89 2.10
CA TRP A 34 23.61 -5.04 3.56
C TRP A 34 23.29 -6.51 3.91
N VAL A 35 24.23 -7.22 4.53
CA VAL A 35 24.00 -8.56 5.09
C VAL A 35 23.89 -8.43 6.60
N SER A 36 22.68 -8.53 7.16
CA SER A 36 22.50 -8.62 8.62
C SER A 36 22.05 -10.01 9.04
N SER A 37 22.96 -10.72 9.71
CA SER A 37 22.85 -11.80 10.71
C SER A 37 21.76 -12.87 10.56
N LEU A 38 22.23 -14.09 10.30
CA LEU A 38 21.50 -15.36 10.35
C LEU A 38 21.27 -15.78 11.82
N ILE A 39 20.01 -15.82 12.29
CA ILE A 39 19.65 -16.48 13.55
C ILE A 39 19.00 -17.83 13.21
N LEU A 40 19.75 -18.92 13.37
CA LEU A 40 19.24 -20.29 13.31
C LEU A 40 18.75 -20.70 14.72
N SER A 41 17.44 -20.80 14.92
CA SER A 41 16.89 -21.48 16.10
C SER A 41 16.54 -22.92 15.70
N PHE A 42 17.27 -23.89 16.23
CA PHE A 42 16.91 -25.31 16.18
C PHE A 42 15.93 -25.62 17.31
N ALA A 43 14.77 -26.18 16.98
CA ALA A 43 13.90 -26.82 17.96
C ALA A 43 14.21 -28.34 17.98
N PRO A 44 14.41 -28.98 19.15
CA PRO A 44 14.64 -30.41 19.23
C PRO A 44 13.33 -31.19 18.99
N PHE A 45 13.39 -32.18 18.10
CA PHE A 45 12.30 -33.10 17.80
C PHE A 45 12.38 -34.30 18.77
N SER A 46 11.36 -34.47 19.62
CA SER A 46 11.15 -35.68 20.43
C SER A 46 10.07 -36.52 19.77
N SER A 47 10.42 -37.74 19.36
CA SER A 47 9.50 -38.71 18.78
C SER A 47 8.82 -39.52 19.88
N ASN A 48 7.48 -39.53 19.91
CA ASN A 48 6.75 -40.65 20.46
C ASN A 48 5.62 -41.05 19.52
N THR A 49 5.58 -42.34 19.19
CA THR A 49 4.77 -42.96 18.15
C THR A 49 3.41 -43.36 18.70
N ASN A 50 2.32 -43.04 17.97
CA ASN A 50 1.17 -43.93 17.70
C ASN A 50 -0.04 -43.14 17.18
N LYS A 51 -0.30 -43.24 15.87
CA LYS A 51 -1.61 -43.58 15.26
C LYS A 51 -1.58 -43.29 13.75
N LYS A 52 -1.91 -44.32 12.97
CA LYS A 52 -2.07 -44.27 11.51
C LYS A 52 -3.19 -43.28 11.16
N SER A 53 -2.87 -42.23 10.42
CA SER A 53 -3.83 -41.56 9.52
C SER A 53 -3.13 -41.20 8.22
N LYS A 54 -3.72 -41.61 7.09
CA LYS A 54 -3.23 -41.27 5.75
C LYS A 54 -3.49 -39.78 5.50
N THR A 55 -2.49 -38.94 5.74
CA THR A 55 -2.47 -37.55 5.25
C THR A 55 -1.23 -37.38 4.37
N LYS A 56 -1.43 -36.79 3.18
CA LYS A 56 -0.33 -36.47 2.25
C LYS A 56 0.65 -35.53 2.97
N PRO A 57 1.98 -35.72 2.85
CA PRO A 57 2.93 -34.85 3.51
C PRO A 57 2.84 -33.43 2.94
N ILE A 58 2.45 -32.47 3.79
CA ILE A 58 2.59 -31.05 3.49
C ILE A 58 4.10 -30.76 3.53
N ARG A 59 4.71 -30.55 2.36
CA ARG A 59 6.07 -30.05 2.28
C ARG A 59 6.08 -28.62 2.82
N PRO A 60 6.87 -28.28 3.86
CA PRO A 60 7.05 -26.89 4.24
C PRO A 60 7.79 -26.19 3.10
N SER A 61 7.07 -25.38 2.33
CA SER A 61 7.69 -24.44 1.40
C SER A 61 8.33 -23.33 2.23
N VAL A 62 9.64 -23.44 2.45
CA VAL A 62 10.43 -22.37 3.03
C VAL A 62 10.59 -21.31 1.93
N TYR A 63 9.70 -20.33 1.91
CA TYR A 63 9.89 -19.14 1.08
C TYR A 63 11.01 -18.30 1.69
N LEU A 64 12.24 -18.46 1.19
CA LEU A 64 13.28 -17.44 1.32
C LEU A 64 12.89 -16.26 0.41
N GLY A 65 12.06 -15.35 0.93
CA GLY A 65 11.82 -14.07 0.29
C GLY A 65 13.05 -13.18 0.48
N PHE A 66 13.97 -13.18 -0.48
CA PHE A 66 14.94 -12.09 -0.61
C PHE A 66 14.19 -10.83 -1.02
N ALA A 67 13.91 -9.94 -0.06
CA ALA A 67 13.41 -8.61 -0.36
C ALA A 67 14.54 -7.79 -0.99
N LEU A 68 14.63 -7.81 -2.33
CA LEU A 68 15.39 -6.82 -3.08
C LEU A 68 14.65 -5.49 -2.96
N TYR A 69 15.04 -4.69 -1.97
CA TYR A 69 14.62 -3.29 -1.87
C TYR A 69 15.20 -2.54 -3.08
N TYR A 70 14.37 -2.26 -4.08
CA TYR A 70 14.65 -1.22 -5.05
C TYR A 70 14.50 0.13 -4.34
N GLN A 71 15.61 0.65 -3.80
CA GLN A 71 15.70 2.08 -3.53
C GLN A 71 15.80 2.78 -4.88
N VAL A 72 14.68 3.25 -5.41
CA VAL A 72 14.70 4.34 -6.39
C VAL A 72 15.08 5.58 -5.60
N THR A 73 16.38 5.87 -5.51
CA THR A 73 16.85 7.17 -5.07
C THR A 73 16.59 8.17 -6.21
N PRO A 74 15.86 9.27 -5.96
CA PRO A 74 15.80 10.36 -6.92
C PRO A 74 17.22 10.90 -7.13
N THR A 75 17.72 10.84 -8.35
CA THR A 75 18.98 11.46 -8.73
C THR A 75 18.82 12.97 -8.82
N ALA A 76 19.82 13.68 -8.31
CA ALA A 76 20.08 15.12 -8.47
C ALA A 76 18.99 16.09 -7.95
N GLY A 77 18.87 16.12 -6.62
CA GLY A 77 18.21 17.19 -5.87
C GLY A 77 18.23 16.82 -4.40
N GLY A 78 19.35 17.10 -3.72
CA GLY A 78 19.61 16.66 -2.35
C GLY A 78 18.52 17.10 -1.37
N PHE A 79 17.56 16.21 -1.11
CA PHE A 79 16.68 16.31 0.05
C PHE A 79 17.33 15.52 1.17
N ASP A 80 17.97 16.24 2.08
CA ASP A 80 18.58 15.69 3.28
C ASP A 80 17.50 15.01 4.14
N ALA A 81 17.53 13.68 4.21
CA ALA A 81 16.61 12.88 5.01
C ALA A 81 16.68 13.17 6.52
N THR A 82 17.65 13.99 6.96
CA THR A 82 17.79 14.42 8.37
C THR A 82 17.10 15.75 8.69
N ARG A 83 16.64 16.53 7.69
CA ARG A 83 15.88 17.75 7.94
C ARG A 83 14.43 17.41 8.27
N SER A 84 14.16 17.11 9.54
CA SER A 84 12.79 16.96 10.04
C SER A 84 12.00 18.21 9.66
N LEU A 85 10.97 18.07 8.81
CA LEU A 85 10.08 19.17 8.49
C LEU A 85 9.52 19.75 9.80
N SER A 86 9.33 21.07 9.87
CA SER A 86 8.95 21.74 11.12
C SER A 86 7.68 21.15 11.77
N PHE A 87 6.81 20.51 10.98
CA PHE A 87 5.57 19.85 11.41
C PHE A 87 5.70 18.35 11.77
N SER A 88 6.86 17.72 11.52
CA SER A 88 7.02 16.26 11.68
C SER A 88 7.51 15.82 13.06
N LYS A 89 7.81 16.75 13.98
CA LYS A 89 8.29 16.40 15.33
C LYS A 89 7.16 15.80 16.20
N PRO A 90 7.47 14.84 17.08
CA PRO A 90 6.56 14.44 18.15
C PRO A 90 6.16 15.64 19.03
N HIS A 91 4.98 15.59 19.65
CA HIS A 91 4.50 16.59 20.63
C HIS A 91 4.26 18.03 20.12
N ILE A 92 4.15 18.25 18.80
CA ILE A 92 3.63 19.51 18.26
C ILE A 92 2.09 19.52 18.32
N PRO A 93 1.44 20.59 18.82
CA PRO A 93 0.00 20.79 18.75
C PRO A 93 -0.54 20.76 17.31
N ALA A 94 -1.72 20.18 17.10
CA ALA A 94 -2.30 20.01 15.76
C ALA A 94 -2.53 21.33 14.99
N ILE A 95 -2.78 22.45 15.70
CA ILE A 95 -2.90 23.79 15.10
C ILE A 95 -1.57 24.32 14.55
N LYS A 96 -0.44 23.85 15.07
CA LYS A 96 0.91 24.23 14.64
C LYS A 96 1.51 23.25 13.61
N ARG A 97 0.84 22.12 13.35
CA ARG A 97 1.21 21.19 12.29
C ARG A 97 0.52 21.63 11.01
N ILE A 98 1.14 22.60 10.33
CA ILE A 98 0.70 23.07 9.02
C ILE A 98 1.70 22.49 8.03
N GLY A 99 1.27 21.48 7.25
CA GLY A 99 2.11 20.90 6.20
C GLY A 99 1.97 21.69 4.90
N PRO A 100 2.96 21.66 3.99
CA PRO A 100 2.64 21.50 2.58
C PRO A 100 2.14 20.06 2.39
N HIS A 101 0.86 19.90 2.08
CA HIS A 101 0.32 18.61 1.68
C HIS A 101 0.51 18.47 0.18
N ASN A 102 1.44 17.63 -0.25
CA ASN A 102 1.62 17.36 -1.67
C ASN A 102 0.46 16.49 -2.19
N GLU A 103 0.25 16.53 -3.51
CA GLU A 103 -0.85 15.82 -4.16
C GLU A 103 -0.81 14.30 -3.91
N ASP A 104 0.38 13.69 -3.91
CA ASP A 104 0.52 12.26 -3.64
C ASP A 104 -0.04 11.87 -2.28
N LEU A 105 0.25 12.67 -1.24
CA LEU A 105 -0.25 12.39 0.11
C LEU A 105 -1.76 12.46 0.15
N ILE A 106 -2.36 13.50 -0.45
CA ILE A 106 -3.81 13.62 -0.53
C ILE A 106 -4.40 12.44 -1.32
N SER A 107 -3.75 12.03 -2.42
CA SER A 107 -4.16 10.88 -3.23
C SER A 107 -4.17 9.59 -2.42
N VAL A 108 -3.11 9.30 -1.66
CA VAL A 108 -3.05 8.10 -0.81
C VAL A 108 -4.09 8.17 0.30
N ILE A 109 -4.29 9.33 0.94
CA ILE A 109 -5.35 9.52 1.93
C ILE A 109 -6.72 9.25 1.32
N VAL A 110 -7.03 9.82 0.15
CA VAL A 110 -8.30 9.60 -0.57
C VAL A 110 -8.50 8.12 -0.87
N GLY A 111 -7.49 7.44 -1.43
CA GLY A 111 -7.55 6.01 -1.70
C GLY A 111 -7.79 5.18 -0.45
N ASN A 112 -7.10 5.50 0.66
CA ASN A 112 -7.32 4.83 1.94
C ASN A 112 -8.72 5.11 2.50
N LEU A 113 -9.24 6.34 2.37
CA LEU A 113 -10.58 6.67 2.85
C LEU A 113 -11.68 6.01 2.01
N LEU A 114 -11.47 5.78 0.72
CA LEU A 114 -12.37 4.96 -0.08
C LEU A 114 -12.27 3.46 0.29
N GLY A 115 -11.11 3.04 0.80
CA GLY A 115 -10.80 1.69 1.22
C GLY A 115 -10.84 1.44 2.74
N GLU A 116 -9.76 0.84 3.24
CA GLU A 116 -9.59 0.30 4.60
C GLU A 116 -9.22 1.38 5.64
N GLY A 117 -8.87 2.58 5.20
CA GLY A 117 -8.50 3.69 6.06
C GLY A 117 -9.70 4.34 6.77
N TRP A 118 -9.43 4.91 7.94
CA TRP A 118 -10.43 5.64 8.74
C TRP A 118 -9.90 6.99 9.22
N ALA A 119 -10.73 8.02 9.19
CA ALA A 119 -10.41 9.32 9.79
C ALA A 119 -11.06 9.46 11.16
N GLU A 120 -10.28 9.87 12.16
CA GLU A 120 -10.78 10.24 13.48
C GLU A 120 -10.64 11.74 13.66
N ASN A 121 -11.75 12.43 13.93
CA ASN A 121 -11.74 13.80 14.40
C ASN A 121 -11.75 13.83 15.93
N ARG A 122 -10.75 14.47 16.54
CA ARG A 122 -10.65 14.69 17.99
C ARG A 122 -10.54 16.18 18.28
N ALA A 123 -11.54 16.72 18.97
CA ALA A 123 -11.58 18.12 19.38
C ALA A 123 -11.26 19.08 18.21
N GLY A 124 -11.88 18.84 17.04
CA GLY A 124 -11.68 19.66 15.85
C GLY A 124 -10.33 19.46 15.16
N ASN A 125 -9.71 18.28 15.27
CA ASN A 125 -8.48 17.95 14.55
C ASN A 125 -8.52 16.52 14.03
N THR A 126 -8.00 16.31 12.82
CA THR A 126 -8.12 15.03 12.10
C THR A 126 -6.82 14.24 12.13
N ARG A 127 -6.92 12.92 12.28
CA ARG A 127 -5.84 11.96 11.98
C ARG A 127 -6.40 10.75 11.23
N PHE A 128 -5.55 10.08 10.46
CA PHE A 128 -5.92 8.88 9.71
C PHE A 128 -5.33 7.64 10.38
N HIS A 129 -6.13 6.58 10.41
CA HIS A 129 -5.74 5.24 10.88
C HIS A 129 -5.73 4.29 9.70
N ILE A 130 -4.64 3.53 9.60
CA ILE A 130 -4.52 2.43 8.66
C ILE A 130 -4.36 1.15 9.49
N HIS A 131 -5.23 0.19 9.26
CA HIS A 131 -5.25 -1.09 9.96
C HIS A 131 -5.47 -2.21 8.94
N MET A 132 -4.54 -3.16 8.87
CA MET A 132 -4.61 -4.26 7.90
C MET A 132 -4.34 -5.60 8.57
N GLY A 133 -4.94 -6.65 8.03
CA GLY A 133 -4.68 -8.03 8.40
C GLY A 133 -3.36 -8.58 7.84
N SER A 134 -2.95 -9.75 8.33
CA SER A 134 -1.70 -10.43 8.00
C SER A 134 -1.36 -10.65 6.52
N PRO A 135 -2.30 -10.94 5.58
CA PRO A 135 -1.89 -11.22 4.19
C PRO A 135 -1.32 -9.99 3.48
N ASN A 136 -1.57 -8.78 4.00
CA ASN A 136 -1.22 -7.52 3.34
C ASN A 136 -0.14 -6.74 4.10
N VAL A 137 0.75 -7.42 4.85
CA VAL A 137 1.78 -6.74 5.66
C VAL A 137 2.77 -5.96 4.80
N GLU A 138 3.18 -6.48 3.63
CA GLU A 138 4.08 -5.76 2.73
C GLU A 138 3.47 -4.44 2.24
N TYR A 139 2.19 -4.46 1.85
CA TYR A 139 1.44 -3.27 1.48
C TYR A 139 1.29 -2.28 2.65
N LEU A 140 1.01 -2.77 3.86
CA LEU A 140 0.98 -1.92 5.05
C LEU A 140 2.35 -1.26 5.31
N MET A 141 3.46 -2.00 5.13
CA MET A 141 4.81 -1.45 5.28
C MET A 141 5.11 -0.41 4.20
N TRP A 142 4.65 -0.63 2.96
CA TRP A 142 4.74 0.36 1.88
C TRP A 142 4.00 1.65 2.25
N LEU A 143 2.75 1.56 2.73
CA LEU A 143 1.99 2.72 3.20
C LEU A 143 2.71 3.42 4.36
N HIS A 144 3.14 2.66 5.36
CA HIS A 144 3.87 3.22 6.51
C HIS A 144 5.12 3.97 6.07
N ASN A 145 5.93 3.38 5.18
CA ASN A 145 7.12 4.03 4.63
C ASN A 145 6.75 5.30 3.86
N PHE A 146 5.69 5.26 3.04
CA PHE A 146 5.19 6.42 2.30
C PHE A 146 4.86 7.61 3.22
N TYR A 147 4.16 7.37 4.33
CA TYR A 147 3.80 8.40 5.31
C TYR A 147 4.99 8.82 6.20
N ALA A 148 5.79 7.87 6.69
CA ALA A 148 6.90 8.13 7.60
C ALA A 148 8.00 8.95 6.93
N PHE A 149 8.40 8.57 5.71
CA PHE A 149 9.42 9.28 4.93
C PHE A 149 9.03 10.74 4.66
N ARG A 150 7.73 11.02 4.54
CA ARG A 150 7.18 12.37 4.37
C ARG A 150 6.90 13.11 5.67
N GLY A 151 7.22 12.52 6.83
CA GLY A 151 7.05 13.13 8.15
C GLY A 151 5.63 13.10 8.70
N TYR A 152 4.72 12.31 8.14
CA TYR A 152 3.30 12.27 8.53
C TYR A 152 2.96 11.26 9.62
N CYS A 153 3.87 10.34 9.94
CA CYS A 153 3.72 9.44 11.09
C CYS A 153 5.07 9.17 11.77
N SER A 154 5.03 8.34 12.81
CA SER A 154 6.24 7.85 13.48
C SER A 154 7.07 6.98 12.54
N HIS A 155 8.41 7.08 12.62
CA HIS A 155 9.33 6.17 11.90
C HIS A 155 9.40 4.77 12.54
N LYS A 156 8.91 4.60 13.77
CA LYS A 156 8.82 3.29 14.42
C LYS A 156 7.91 2.36 13.62
N LEU A 157 8.49 1.25 13.17
CA LEU A 157 7.78 0.27 12.34
C LEU A 157 6.50 -0.26 13.03
N PRO A 158 5.39 -0.43 12.27
CA PRO A 158 4.16 -1.02 12.78
C PRO A 158 4.39 -2.48 13.21
N VAL A 159 3.98 -2.82 14.42
CA VAL A 159 4.15 -4.17 14.98
C VAL A 159 2.97 -5.05 14.61
N LEU A 160 3.26 -6.25 14.11
CA LEU A 160 2.25 -7.29 13.90
C LEU A 160 1.75 -7.80 15.26
N LYS A 161 0.45 -7.67 15.51
CA LYS A 161 -0.19 -8.10 16.75
C LYS A 161 -1.07 -9.31 16.51
N ARG A 162 -1.01 -10.27 17.44
CA ARG A 162 -1.96 -11.37 17.54
C ARG A 162 -3.26 -10.85 18.17
N ASN A 163 -4.39 -11.13 17.53
CA ASN A 163 -5.72 -10.84 18.03
C ASN A 163 -6.54 -12.12 18.10
N ILE A 164 -7.57 -12.11 18.95
CA ILE A 164 -8.54 -13.18 19.08
C ILE A 164 -9.89 -12.58 18.66
N GLY A 165 -10.45 -13.09 17.56
CA GLY A 165 -11.77 -12.71 17.06
C GLY A 165 -12.86 -13.64 17.60
N SER A 166 -14.07 -13.45 17.08
CA SER A 166 -15.21 -14.32 17.37
C SER A 166 -14.86 -15.80 17.14
N ASN A 167 -15.44 -16.68 17.96
CA ASN A 167 -15.21 -18.12 17.93
C ASN A 167 -13.74 -18.53 18.14
N ASN A 168 -12.99 -17.77 18.95
CA ASN A 168 -11.56 -17.99 19.23
C ASN A 168 -10.66 -18.01 17.98
N LYS A 169 -11.12 -17.41 16.88
CA LYS A 169 -10.32 -17.32 15.65
C LYS A 169 -9.13 -16.39 15.89
N VAL A 170 -7.94 -16.96 15.85
CA VAL A 170 -6.70 -16.18 15.93
C VAL A 170 -6.42 -15.55 14.58
N TYR A 171 -6.14 -14.25 14.58
CA TYR A 171 -5.68 -13.54 13.39
C TYR A 171 -4.60 -12.53 13.77
N PHE A 172 -3.76 -12.17 12.80
CA PHE A 172 -2.74 -11.16 12.99
C PHE A 172 -3.11 -9.90 12.24
N SER A 173 -2.84 -8.75 12.83
CA SER A 173 -3.05 -7.46 12.19
C SER A 173 -1.99 -6.46 12.61
N SER A 174 -1.72 -5.49 11.77
CA SER A 174 -0.83 -4.39 12.09
C SER A 174 -1.50 -3.06 11.73
N LYS A 175 -1.12 -2.02 12.46
CA LYS A 175 -1.73 -0.70 12.32
C LYS A 175 -0.75 0.42 12.61
N PHE A 176 -0.96 1.55 11.95
CA PHE A 176 -0.33 2.81 12.29
C PHE A 176 -1.33 3.95 12.11
N ARG A 177 -0.95 5.12 12.59
CA ARG A 177 -1.74 6.34 12.43
C ARG A 177 -0.82 7.48 12.07
N THR A 178 -1.37 8.45 11.36
CA THR A 178 -0.70 9.72 11.12
C THR A 178 -0.63 10.54 12.41
N TRP A 179 0.17 11.61 12.39
CA TRP A 179 0.00 12.71 13.32
C TRP A 179 -1.38 13.37 13.13
N THR A 180 -1.76 14.22 14.08
CA THR A 180 -3.05 14.91 14.08
C THR A 180 -2.88 16.33 13.55
N TYR A 181 -3.73 16.71 12.60
CA TYR A 181 -3.64 17.95 11.84
C TYR A 181 -5.00 18.67 11.85
N SER A 182 -4.98 19.96 12.16
CA SER A 182 -6.16 20.83 12.06
C SER A 182 -6.55 21.08 10.60
N ASN A 183 -5.57 21.25 9.72
CA ASN A 183 -5.75 21.51 8.30
C ASN A 183 -6.14 20.26 7.47
N TRP A 184 -6.42 19.13 8.12
CA TRP A 184 -7.07 17.95 7.52
C TRP A 184 -8.56 17.84 7.86
N ASN A 185 -9.12 18.78 8.61
CA ASN A 185 -10.55 18.80 8.91
C ASN A 185 -11.38 18.81 7.63
N TRP A 186 -10.97 19.56 6.60
CA TRP A 186 -11.69 19.56 5.33
C TRP A 186 -11.81 18.16 4.71
N ILE A 187 -10.79 17.30 4.85
CA ILE A 187 -10.85 15.92 4.34
C ILE A 187 -11.90 15.13 5.14
N TYR A 188 -11.88 15.26 6.46
CA TYR A 188 -12.86 14.62 7.33
C TYR A 188 -14.29 15.06 6.97
N ASP A 189 -14.51 16.35 6.81
CA ASP A 189 -15.83 16.94 6.53
C ASP A 189 -16.39 16.48 5.17
N HIS A 190 -15.52 16.20 4.20
CA HIS A 190 -15.92 15.67 2.89
C HIS A 190 -16.26 14.17 2.92
N PHE A 191 -15.52 13.38 3.69
CA PHE A 191 -15.65 11.91 3.70
C PHE A 191 -16.53 11.37 4.83
N PHE A 192 -16.97 12.21 5.78
CA PHE A 192 -17.76 11.77 6.92
C PHE A 192 -18.98 12.67 7.15
N PHE A 193 -20.17 12.08 7.12
CA PHE A 193 -21.42 12.73 7.49
C PHE A 193 -22.01 12.04 8.72
N LYS A 194 -22.17 12.79 9.83
CA LYS A 194 -22.68 12.27 11.10
C LYS A 194 -21.95 10.99 11.57
N GLY A 195 -20.62 10.97 11.42
CA GLY A 195 -19.77 9.84 11.80
C GLY A 195 -19.81 8.64 10.85
N THR A 196 -20.60 8.70 9.77
CA THR A 196 -20.66 7.66 8.73
C THR A 196 -19.83 8.08 7.53
N LYS A 197 -19.00 7.17 7.03
CA LYS A 197 -18.19 7.39 5.83
C LYS A 197 -19.11 7.55 4.60
N VAL A 198 -18.84 8.54 3.75
CA VAL A 198 -19.58 8.86 2.52
C VAL A 198 -18.60 9.17 1.38
N VAL A 199 -19.05 9.09 0.13
CA VAL A 199 -18.27 9.57 -1.02
C VAL A 199 -18.56 11.06 -1.21
N PRO A 200 -17.55 11.93 -1.26
CA PRO A 200 -17.77 13.36 -1.43
C PRO A 200 -18.26 13.69 -2.85
N SER A 201 -19.05 14.75 -2.97
CA SER A 201 -19.59 15.20 -4.27
C SER A 201 -18.50 15.64 -5.26
N ASN A 202 -17.35 16.09 -4.76
CA ASN A 202 -16.18 16.46 -5.55
C ASN A 202 -15.20 15.30 -5.78
N ILE A 203 -15.61 14.04 -5.59
CA ILE A 203 -14.72 12.87 -5.74
C ILE A 203 -14.03 12.81 -7.11
N THR A 204 -14.64 13.32 -8.17
CA THR A 204 -14.01 13.45 -9.50
C THR A 204 -12.72 14.27 -9.46
N LEU A 205 -12.62 15.30 -8.61
CA LEU A 205 -11.40 16.09 -8.45
C LEU A 205 -10.34 15.40 -7.58
N LEU A 206 -10.77 14.50 -6.67
CA LEU A 206 -9.91 13.88 -5.66
C LEU A 206 -9.38 12.51 -6.11
N LEU A 207 -10.05 11.84 -7.05
CA LEU A 207 -9.70 10.50 -7.50
C LEU A 207 -8.63 10.54 -8.60
N THR A 208 -7.37 10.61 -8.19
CA THR A 208 -6.18 10.50 -9.07
C THR A 208 -5.84 9.04 -9.40
N PRO A 209 -4.95 8.76 -10.37
CA PRO A 209 -4.45 7.41 -10.62
C PRO A 209 -3.88 6.71 -9.38
N LEU A 210 -3.13 7.45 -8.54
CA LEU A 210 -2.58 6.95 -7.28
C LEU A 210 -3.69 6.67 -6.26
N ALA A 211 -4.69 7.54 -6.14
CA ALA A 211 -5.83 7.30 -5.26
C ALA A 211 -6.62 6.05 -5.67
N LEU A 212 -6.86 5.87 -6.98
CA LEU A 212 -7.51 4.68 -7.53
C LEU A 212 -6.69 3.41 -7.27
N ALA A 213 -5.36 3.47 -7.43
CA ALA A 213 -4.48 2.35 -7.15
C ALA A 213 -4.58 1.92 -5.67
N VAL A 214 -4.47 2.86 -4.74
CA VAL A 214 -4.59 2.60 -3.30
C VAL A 214 -5.97 2.03 -2.95
N TRP A 215 -7.04 2.57 -3.53
CA TRP A 215 -8.38 2.05 -3.31
C TRP A 215 -8.54 0.58 -3.78
N ILE A 216 -7.94 0.23 -4.92
CA ILE A 216 -7.92 -1.17 -5.41
C ILE A 216 -7.05 -2.06 -4.52
N LEU A 217 -5.90 -1.57 -4.05
CA LEU A 217 -5.03 -2.30 -3.12
C LEU A 217 -5.77 -2.62 -1.82
N ASP A 218 -6.59 -1.70 -1.33
CA ASP A 218 -7.45 -1.91 -0.16
C ASP A 218 -8.58 -2.91 -0.51
N ASP A 219 -9.52 -2.51 -1.37
CA ASP A 219 -10.84 -3.19 -1.51
C ASP A 219 -11.07 -3.95 -2.82
N GLY A 220 -10.10 -3.94 -3.73
CA GLY A 220 -10.16 -4.66 -5.00
C GLY A 220 -10.10 -6.18 -4.81
N GLY A 221 -10.86 -6.93 -5.61
CA GLY A 221 -10.90 -8.38 -5.63
C GLY A 221 -11.04 -8.94 -7.04
N VAL A 222 -10.40 -10.07 -7.31
CA VAL A 222 -10.51 -10.77 -8.59
C VAL A 222 -11.90 -11.36 -8.74
N HIS A 223 -12.51 -11.18 -9.90
CA HIS A 223 -13.82 -11.74 -10.24
C HIS A 223 -13.73 -12.48 -11.59
N PRO A 224 -14.48 -13.58 -11.82
CA PRO A 224 -14.40 -14.32 -13.09
C PRO A 224 -14.65 -13.47 -14.34
N SER A 225 -15.52 -12.47 -14.24
CA SER A 225 -15.83 -11.53 -15.33
C SER A 225 -15.07 -10.20 -15.27
N GLY A 226 -14.07 -10.05 -14.38
CA GLY A 226 -13.29 -8.82 -14.26
C GLY A 226 -12.70 -8.57 -12.87
N LEU A 227 -12.93 -7.37 -12.35
CA LEU A 227 -12.50 -6.95 -11.01
C LEU A 227 -13.71 -6.39 -10.26
N ILE A 228 -13.82 -6.71 -8.97
CA ILE A 228 -14.80 -6.07 -8.08
C ILE A 228 -14.08 -5.17 -7.08
N ILE A 229 -14.70 -4.07 -6.69
CA ILE A 229 -14.27 -3.23 -5.59
C ILE A 229 -15.34 -3.29 -4.51
N SER A 230 -14.97 -3.78 -3.34
CA SER A 230 -15.88 -3.92 -2.20
C SER A 230 -16.29 -2.54 -1.70
N THR A 231 -17.59 -2.22 -1.77
CA THR A 231 -18.11 -0.91 -1.32
C THR A 231 -19.29 -1.03 -0.34
N TYR A 232 -19.72 -2.25 -0.05
CA TYR A 232 -21.00 -2.53 0.61
C TYR A 232 -21.06 -2.18 2.11
N ASN A 233 -19.93 -2.01 2.78
CA ASN A 233 -19.92 -1.75 4.23
C ASN A 233 -20.27 -0.29 4.57
N PHE A 234 -19.99 0.64 3.65
CA PHE A 234 -20.06 2.08 3.95
C PHE A 234 -20.88 2.87 2.92
N PHE A 235 -20.84 2.47 1.65
CA PHE A 235 -21.35 3.29 0.56
C PHE A 235 -22.76 2.86 0.11
N LYS A 236 -23.61 3.86 -0.06
CA LYS A 236 -24.99 3.74 -0.54
C LYS A 236 -25.02 3.85 -2.06
N LYS A 237 -26.19 3.63 -2.66
CA LYS A 237 -26.37 3.73 -4.13
C LYS A 237 -25.92 5.08 -4.70
N ASN A 238 -26.16 6.19 -4.00
CA ASN A 238 -25.73 7.52 -4.45
C ASN A 238 -24.20 7.67 -4.45
N ASP A 239 -23.52 7.11 -3.45
CA ASP A 239 -22.06 7.08 -3.39
C ASP A 239 -21.49 6.30 -4.59
N LEU A 240 -22.09 5.14 -4.92
CA LEU A 240 -21.69 4.37 -6.11
C LEU A 240 -21.87 5.17 -7.40
N ASN A 241 -22.98 5.90 -7.54
CA ASN A 241 -23.19 6.75 -8.72
C ASN A 241 -22.10 7.84 -8.86
N LEU A 242 -21.66 8.44 -7.74
CA LEU A 242 -20.56 9.41 -7.75
C LEU A 242 -19.24 8.75 -8.17
N LEU A 243 -18.94 7.56 -7.64
CA LEU A 243 -17.74 6.80 -7.98
C LEU A 243 -17.74 6.37 -9.46
N GLN A 244 -18.87 5.87 -9.97
CA GLN A 244 -18.99 5.51 -11.40
C GLN A 244 -18.74 6.72 -12.30
N LYS A 245 -19.30 7.90 -11.95
CA LYS A 245 -19.06 9.16 -12.67
C LYS A 245 -17.59 9.60 -12.63
N ALA A 246 -16.92 9.48 -11.48
CA ALA A 246 -15.50 9.79 -11.38
C ALA A 246 -14.64 8.84 -12.21
N LEU A 247 -14.94 7.53 -12.18
CA LEU A 247 -14.20 6.53 -12.94
C LEU A 247 -14.33 6.72 -14.46
N ILE A 248 -15.53 7.03 -14.96
CA ILE A 248 -15.71 7.31 -16.39
C ILE A 248 -15.07 8.64 -16.79
N ASN A 249 -15.26 9.71 -16.02
CA ASN A 249 -14.76 11.04 -16.40
C ASN A 249 -13.23 11.15 -16.34
N ASN A 250 -12.59 10.53 -15.35
CA ASN A 250 -11.15 10.68 -15.14
C ASN A 250 -10.33 9.67 -15.96
N PHE A 251 -10.90 8.50 -16.23
CA PHE A 251 -10.13 7.34 -16.70
C PHE A 251 -10.77 6.60 -17.86
N ASP A 252 -11.95 7.02 -18.32
CA ASP A 252 -12.75 6.31 -19.31
C ASP A 252 -12.99 4.83 -18.91
N LEU A 253 -13.18 4.58 -17.61
CA LEU A 253 -13.43 3.25 -17.05
C LEU A 253 -14.92 3.02 -16.85
N VAL A 254 -15.50 2.20 -17.71
CA VAL A 254 -16.92 1.80 -17.61
C VAL A 254 -17.08 0.76 -16.51
N THR A 255 -18.01 0.97 -15.60
CA THR A 255 -18.30 0.07 -14.47
C THR A 255 -19.77 -0.24 -14.35
N SER A 256 -20.09 -1.37 -13.73
CA SER A 256 -21.45 -1.73 -13.33
C SER A 256 -21.54 -1.88 -11.81
N VAL A 257 -22.75 -1.77 -11.25
CA VAL A 257 -23.03 -2.11 -9.85
C VAL A 257 -23.66 -3.49 -9.83
N ILE A 258 -23.04 -4.42 -9.11
CA ILE A 258 -23.56 -5.78 -8.95
C ILE A 258 -23.85 -6.08 -7.48
N ARG A 259 -24.75 -7.03 -7.24
CA ARG A 259 -25.10 -7.50 -5.90
C ARG A 259 -24.40 -8.82 -5.61
N VAL A 260 -23.56 -8.85 -4.58
CA VAL A 260 -22.81 -10.06 -4.15
C VAL A 260 -23.37 -10.73 -2.89
N ALA A 261 -24.24 -10.03 -2.15
CA ALA A 261 -24.95 -10.56 -0.98
C ALA A 261 -26.30 -9.86 -0.82
N LYS A 262 -27.14 -10.31 0.13
CA LYS A 262 -28.49 -9.75 0.38
C LYS A 262 -28.50 -8.22 0.41
N ASN A 263 -27.48 -7.59 1.00
CA ASN A 263 -27.28 -6.14 1.03
C ASN A 263 -25.93 -5.66 0.46
N GLY A 264 -25.18 -6.54 -0.22
CA GLY A 264 -23.82 -6.25 -0.66
C GLY A 264 -23.78 -5.69 -2.07
N LEU A 265 -23.79 -4.36 -2.24
CA LEU A 265 -23.50 -3.73 -3.53
C LEU A 265 -21.99 -3.52 -3.70
N VAL A 266 -21.46 -3.88 -4.86
CA VAL A 266 -20.05 -3.67 -5.21
C VAL A 266 -19.94 -3.03 -6.59
N LEU A 267 -18.86 -2.28 -6.81
CA LEU A 267 -18.50 -1.86 -8.17
C LEU A 267 -17.82 -3.01 -8.89
N HIS A 268 -18.18 -3.21 -10.15
CA HIS A 268 -17.61 -4.23 -11.01
C HIS A 268 -17.03 -3.55 -12.25
N LEU A 269 -15.72 -3.74 -12.45
CA LEU A 269 -15.02 -3.45 -13.71
C LEU A 269 -15.06 -4.71 -14.58
N PRO A 270 -15.75 -4.68 -15.74
CA PRO A 270 -15.71 -5.79 -16.69
C PRO A 270 -14.29 -6.09 -17.18
N ARG A 271 -14.03 -7.35 -17.55
CA ARG A 271 -12.72 -7.82 -18.04
C ARG A 271 -12.13 -6.96 -19.16
N GLY A 272 -12.97 -6.45 -20.08
CA GLY A 272 -12.54 -5.58 -21.17
C GLY A 272 -11.92 -4.25 -20.71
N GLN A 273 -12.15 -3.84 -19.47
CA GLN A 273 -11.58 -2.62 -18.88
C GLN A 273 -10.24 -2.87 -18.16
N LEU A 274 -9.86 -4.12 -17.89
CA LEU A 274 -8.71 -4.42 -17.02
C LEU A 274 -7.36 -4.02 -17.62
N SER A 275 -7.19 -4.10 -18.94
CA SER A 275 -5.96 -3.61 -19.57
C SER A 275 -5.81 -2.09 -19.41
N LYS A 276 -6.89 -1.33 -19.62
CA LYS A 276 -6.92 0.13 -19.40
C LYS A 276 -6.64 0.44 -17.93
N LEU A 277 -7.34 -0.24 -17.01
CA LEU A 277 -7.12 -0.08 -15.58
C LEU A 277 -5.66 -0.34 -15.21
N SER A 278 -5.08 -1.47 -15.65
CA SER A 278 -3.70 -1.85 -15.36
C SER A 278 -2.71 -0.77 -15.77
N ASN A 279 -2.86 -0.21 -16.98
CA ASN A 279 -2.01 0.88 -17.46
C ASN A 279 -2.08 2.13 -16.57
N ILE A 280 -3.23 2.39 -15.92
CA ILE A 280 -3.42 3.55 -15.03
C ILE A 280 -2.79 3.30 -13.66
N VAL A 281 -3.00 2.12 -13.06
CA VAL A 281 -2.73 1.91 -11.63
C VAL A 281 -1.45 1.15 -11.33
N LYS A 282 -0.95 0.31 -12.25
CA LYS A 282 0.10 -0.66 -11.97
C LYS A 282 1.40 -0.03 -11.49
N LEU A 283 1.76 1.15 -12.00
CA LEU A 283 2.97 1.87 -11.60
C LEU A 283 2.94 2.35 -10.14
N TYR A 284 1.74 2.47 -9.55
CA TYR A 284 1.52 2.91 -8.17
C TYR A 284 1.29 1.75 -7.20
N MET A 285 1.23 0.51 -7.69
CA MET A 285 0.95 -0.68 -6.88
C MET A 285 2.25 -1.33 -6.38
N VAL A 286 2.18 -1.91 -5.18
CA VAL A 286 3.25 -2.77 -4.66
C VAL A 286 3.23 -4.14 -5.37
N PRO A 287 4.39 -4.72 -5.77
CA PRO A 287 4.43 -5.96 -6.54
C PRO A 287 3.69 -7.13 -5.90
N SER A 288 3.72 -7.25 -4.57
CA SER A 288 2.97 -8.27 -3.82
C SER A 288 1.45 -8.23 -4.02
N MET A 289 0.92 -7.14 -4.57
CA MET A 289 -0.51 -6.93 -4.78
C MET A 289 -0.93 -6.93 -6.25
N TYR A 290 -0.01 -7.19 -7.18
CA TYR A 290 -0.32 -7.30 -8.63
C TYR A 290 -1.32 -8.41 -8.94
N TYR A 291 -1.44 -9.43 -8.08
CA TYR A 291 -2.45 -10.48 -8.26
C TYR A 291 -3.88 -9.92 -8.33
N LYS A 292 -4.14 -8.73 -7.73
CA LYS A 292 -5.45 -8.06 -7.81
C LYS A 292 -5.84 -7.66 -9.23
N LEU A 293 -4.86 -7.47 -10.14
CA LEU A 293 -5.11 -7.16 -11.55
C LEU A 293 -5.35 -8.40 -12.41
N ASN A 294 -5.36 -9.60 -11.83
CA ASN A 294 -5.68 -10.86 -12.53
C ASN A 294 -4.85 -11.11 -13.81
N GLY A 295 -3.55 -10.80 -13.76
CA GLY A 295 -2.61 -11.04 -14.85
C GLY A 295 -2.46 -9.94 -15.91
N PHE A 296 -3.14 -8.80 -15.73
CA PHE A 296 -2.98 -7.60 -16.56
C PHE A 296 -1.86 -6.68 -16.07
#